data_AF-A0A8H3AAX0-F1
#
_entry.id   AF-A0A8H3AAX0-F1
#
_cell.length_a   1.000
_cell.length_b   1.000
_cell.length_c   1.000
_cell.angle_alpha   90.00
_cell.angle_beta   90.00
_cell.angle_gamma   90.00
#
_symmetry.space_group_name_H-M   'P 1'
#
loop_
_entity.id
_entity.type
_entity.pdbx_description
1 polymer ?
#
loop_
_entity_poly.entity_id
_entity_poly.type
_entity_poly.pdbx_seq_one_letter_code
_entity_poly.pdbx_strand_id
1 'polypeptide(L)'
;MLLTTLFTTIFGPLMVLAQDVRLDAGHNVTSLRGIWSTTSDFVLTRSMIANPASFAFNIPEQHTGTSSASYSFTDDGFWEQCIYRLVSHGTSSCTKGVTIYQHGTYQHQPDGSIILSPFWQDGRIQILDPCTSSDGSQISVVNQTEHIRSWRIFDGPVLRLVGEYYTPTENMTRVDEQPELLTGVVSNIS
;
A
#
# COMPACT_ATOMS: atom_id res chain seq x y z
N MET A 1 -45.08 48.86 15.61
CA MET A 1 -45.07 47.44 15.17
C MET A 1 -43.91 47.29 14.21
N LEU A 2 -42.94 46.43 14.55
CA LEU A 2 -41.64 46.27 13.89
C LEU A 2 -41.83 45.49 12.57
N LEU A 3 -41.31 46.01 11.46
CA LEU A 3 -41.27 45.32 10.17
C LEU A 3 -39.94 44.55 10.07
N THR A 4 -39.96 43.25 10.28
CA THR A 4 -38.79 42.37 10.14
C THR A 4 -38.59 42.00 8.68
N THR A 5 -37.51 42.49 8.07
CA THR A 5 -37.07 42.10 6.73
C THR A 5 -36.33 40.76 6.78
N LEU A 6 -36.83 39.78 6.02
CA LEU A 6 -36.23 38.46 5.89
C LEU A 6 -35.10 38.53 4.83
N PHE A 7 -33.85 38.33 5.24
CA PHE A 7 -32.73 38.15 4.30
C PHE A 7 -32.68 36.69 3.86
N THR A 8 -33.04 36.41 2.60
CA THR A 8 -32.81 35.10 1.96
C THR A 8 -31.38 35.01 1.46
N THR A 9 -30.55 34.23 2.14
CA THR A 9 -29.21 33.85 1.67
C THR A 9 -29.32 32.75 0.62
N ILE A 10 -28.99 33.09 -0.63
CA ILE A 10 -28.87 32.12 -1.73
C ILE A 10 -27.52 31.41 -1.56
N PHE A 11 -27.53 30.18 -1.05
CA PHE A 11 -26.38 29.29 -1.13
C PHE A 11 -26.30 28.73 -2.56
N GLY A 12 -25.47 29.34 -3.40
CA GLY A 12 -25.08 28.75 -4.68
C GLY A 12 -24.16 27.54 -4.45
N PRO A 13 -24.28 26.46 -5.24
CA PRO A 13 -23.36 25.33 -5.13
C PRO A 13 -21.94 25.80 -5.48
N LEU A 14 -21.01 25.64 -4.53
CA LEU A 14 -19.58 25.73 -4.79
C LEU A 14 -19.21 24.62 -5.76
N MET A 15 -19.04 24.97 -7.04
CA MET A 15 -18.36 24.09 -8.00
C MET A 15 -16.92 23.91 -7.52
N VAL A 16 -16.63 22.72 -6.99
CA VAL A 16 -15.26 22.27 -6.76
C VAL A 16 -14.66 22.00 -8.14
N LEU A 17 -13.84 22.93 -8.63
CA LEU A 17 -12.96 22.65 -9.76
C LEU A 17 -11.97 21.58 -9.32
N ALA A 18 -11.90 20.46 -10.06
CA ALA A 18 -10.82 19.51 -9.91
C ALA A 18 -9.50 20.27 -10.09
N GLN A 19 -8.72 20.38 -9.02
CA GLN A 19 -7.38 20.94 -9.12
C GLN A 19 -6.56 19.95 -9.92
N ASP A 20 -6.03 20.38 -11.06
CA ASP A 20 -5.14 19.56 -11.88
C ASP A 20 -3.95 19.13 -11.01
N VAL A 21 -3.76 17.81 -10.89
CA VAL A 21 -2.58 17.27 -10.20
C VAL A 21 -1.37 17.76 -10.98
N ARG A 22 -0.47 18.51 -10.34
CA ARG A 22 0.71 19.06 -11.00
C ARG A 22 1.77 17.97 -11.16
N LEU A 23 1.57 17.09 -12.13
CA LEU A 23 2.56 16.11 -12.57
C LEU A 23 3.65 16.84 -13.37
N ASP A 24 4.90 16.68 -12.95
CA ASP A 24 6.07 17.20 -13.67
C ASP A 24 6.81 16.10 -14.44
N ALA A 25 7.91 16.45 -15.11
CA ALA A 25 8.75 15.49 -15.85
C ALA A 25 9.33 14.35 -14.98
N GLY A 26 9.32 14.50 -13.65
CA GLY A 26 9.65 13.44 -12.71
C GLY A 26 8.57 12.38 -12.56
N HIS A 27 7.33 12.66 -12.92
CA HIS A 27 6.21 11.71 -12.79
C HIS A 27 6.03 10.82 -14.03
N ASN A 28 6.70 11.17 -15.15
CA ASN A 28 6.94 10.49 -16.45
C ASN A 28 5.91 9.51 -17.06
N VAL A 29 4.74 9.26 -16.48
CA VAL A 29 3.67 8.48 -17.11
C VAL A 29 2.32 8.79 -16.48
N THR A 30 1.31 8.81 -17.33
CA THR A 30 -0.12 9.01 -17.07
C THR A 30 -0.75 8.06 -16.04
N SER A 31 -0.02 7.03 -15.56
CA SER A 31 -0.57 6.02 -14.65
C SER A 31 0.51 5.25 -13.85
N LEU A 32 0.19 4.95 -12.58
CA LEU A 32 0.92 4.04 -11.70
C LEU A 32 0.55 2.55 -11.91
N ARG A 33 -0.41 2.27 -12.80
CA ARG A 33 -1.02 0.96 -12.94
C ARG A 33 0.00 -0.15 -13.14
N GLY A 34 -0.27 -1.26 -12.48
CA GLY A 34 0.51 -2.50 -12.58
C GLY A 34 0.99 -2.97 -11.23
N ILE A 35 1.94 -3.90 -11.27
CA ILE A 35 2.60 -4.45 -10.09
C ILE A 35 4.07 -4.02 -10.12
N TRP A 36 4.52 -3.44 -9.03
CA TRP A 36 5.88 -2.96 -8.82
C TRP A 36 6.50 -3.78 -7.70
N SER A 37 7.71 -4.28 -7.88
CA SER A 37 8.41 -5.01 -6.82
C SER A 37 9.89 -4.71 -6.78
N THR A 38 10.47 -4.76 -5.58
CA THR A 38 11.94 -4.73 -5.38
C THR A 38 12.61 -6.03 -5.83
N THR A 39 11.83 -7.11 -5.99
CA THR A 39 12.31 -8.42 -6.44
C THR A 39 11.50 -8.92 -7.63
N SER A 40 12.16 -9.26 -8.74
CA SER A 40 11.50 -9.82 -9.94
C SER A 40 10.98 -11.23 -9.73
N ASP A 41 11.67 -12.02 -8.89
CA ASP A 41 11.47 -13.46 -8.80
C ASP A 41 10.34 -13.83 -7.83
N PHE A 42 9.92 -12.89 -6.98
CA PHE A 42 8.90 -13.09 -5.98
C PHE A 42 8.12 -11.80 -5.71
N VAL A 43 6.82 -11.85 -5.97
CA VAL A 43 5.91 -10.71 -5.87
C VAL A 43 4.97 -10.94 -4.70
N LEU A 44 5.07 -10.10 -3.67
CA LEU A 44 4.38 -10.28 -2.40
C LEU A 44 2.88 -9.97 -2.45
N THR A 45 2.44 -9.10 -3.36
CA THR A 45 1.03 -8.66 -3.53
C THR A 45 0.24 -9.62 -4.43
N ARG A 46 0.73 -10.84 -4.65
CA ARG A 46 -0.08 -11.84 -5.32
C ARG A 46 -1.03 -12.48 -4.33
N SER A 47 -2.25 -12.75 -4.80
CA SER A 47 -3.23 -13.52 -4.04
C SER A 47 -2.55 -14.77 -3.51
N MET A 48 -2.70 -15.06 -2.21
CA MET A 48 -2.11 -16.16 -1.43
C MET A 48 -0.97 -15.80 -0.45
N ILE A 49 -0.26 -14.69 -0.60
CA ILE A 49 0.79 -14.32 0.39
C ILE A 49 0.19 -13.83 1.68
N ALA A 50 -0.74 -12.88 1.63
CA ALA A 50 -1.52 -12.45 2.77
C ALA A 50 -2.95 -12.95 2.64
N ASN A 51 -3.47 -13.56 3.69
CA ASN A 51 -4.89 -13.86 3.82
C ASN A 51 -5.43 -13.15 5.06
N PRO A 52 -6.05 -11.97 4.90
CA PRO A 52 -6.61 -11.23 6.01
C PRO A 52 -7.71 -11.98 6.75
N ALA A 53 -8.53 -12.77 6.06
CA ALA A 53 -9.64 -13.51 6.66
C ALA A 53 -9.15 -14.63 7.60
N SER A 54 -8.07 -15.31 7.25
CA SER A 54 -7.50 -16.39 8.05
C SER A 54 -6.32 -15.96 8.94
N PHE A 55 -6.00 -14.65 9.00
CA PHE A 55 -4.82 -14.14 9.72
C PHE A 55 -3.55 -14.93 9.37
N ALA A 56 -3.26 -15.08 8.07
CA ALA A 56 -2.12 -15.87 7.62
C ALA A 56 -1.22 -15.09 6.66
N PHE A 57 0.08 -15.32 6.80
CA PHE A 57 1.09 -14.91 5.84
C PHE A 57 1.89 -16.14 5.39
N ASN A 58 1.98 -16.36 4.08
CA ASN A 58 2.61 -17.53 3.48
C ASN A 58 3.82 -17.11 2.63
N ILE A 59 4.84 -16.54 3.26
CA ILE A 59 6.11 -16.24 2.58
C ILE A 59 6.92 -17.54 2.45
N PRO A 60 7.29 -17.98 1.23
CA PRO A 60 8.12 -19.17 1.07
C PRO A 60 9.49 -18.98 1.71
N GLU A 61 10.03 -20.04 2.34
CA GLU A 61 11.30 -20.01 3.09
C GLU A 61 12.45 -19.42 2.25
N GLN A 62 12.49 -19.72 0.94
CA GLN A 62 13.52 -19.27 0.02
C GLN A 62 13.56 -17.74 -0.15
N HIS A 63 12.45 -17.06 0.14
CA HIS A 63 12.33 -15.60 0.06
C HIS A 63 12.42 -14.91 1.42
N THR A 64 12.59 -15.65 2.52
CA THR A 64 12.73 -15.06 3.86
C THR A 64 14.14 -14.52 4.13
N GLY A 65 15.12 -14.86 3.28
CA GLY A 65 16.53 -14.45 3.42
C GLY A 65 16.86 -13.02 3.00
N THR A 66 15.91 -12.29 2.40
CA THR A 66 16.11 -10.93 1.90
C THR A 66 14.82 -10.13 2.08
N SER A 67 14.92 -8.83 2.42
CA SER A 67 13.76 -7.94 2.44
C SER A 67 13.20 -7.75 1.04
N SER A 68 11.89 -7.63 0.93
CA SER A 68 11.21 -7.37 -0.34
C SER A 68 9.95 -6.56 -0.13
N ALA A 69 9.55 -5.84 -1.17
CA ALA A 69 8.29 -5.12 -1.18
C ALA A 69 7.64 -5.26 -2.55
N SER A 70 6.31 -5.28 -2.57
CA SER A 70 5.57 -5.03 -3.79
C SER A 70 4.34 -4.17 -3.54
N TYR A 71 3.99 -3.41 -4.57
CA TYR A 71 2.83 -2.54 -4.61
C TYR A 71 2.08 -2.82 -5.91
N SER A 72 0.75 -2.94 -5.83
CA SER A 72 -0.11 -2.97 -6.99
C SER A 72 -1.02 -1.75 -7.00
N PHE A 73 -1.19 -1.13 -8.17
CA PHE A 73 -2.06 0.03 -8.37
C PHE A 73 -2.99 -0.21 -9.56
N THR A 74 -4.24 0.22 -9.45
CA THR A 74 -5.22 0.19 -10.54
C THR A 74 -5.58 1.60 -11.00
N ASP A 75 -5.98 1.78 -12.25
CA ASP A 75 -6.37 3.10 -12.78
C ASP A 75 -7.63 3.69 -12.12
N ASP A 76 -8.47 2.85 -11.51
CA ASP A 76 -9.67 3.25 -10.78
C ASP A 76 -9.40 3.61 -9.30
N GLY A 77 -8.13 3.73 -8.91
CA GLY A 77 -7.73 4.33 -7.63
C GLY A 77 -7.60 3.34 -6.48
N PHE A 78 -7.42 2.05 -6.73
CA PHE A 78 -7.15 1.05 -5.69
C PHE A 78 -5.66 0.73 -5.62
N TRP A 79 -5.21 0.42 -4.40
CA TRP A 79 -3.84 -0.01 -4.15
C TRP A 79 -3.81 -1.22 -3.22
N GLU A 80 -2.78 -2.03 -3.39
CA GLU A 80 -2.36 -3.06 -2.45
C GLU A 80 -0.86 -2.98 -2.24
N GLN A 81 -0.40 -3.24 -1.03
CA GLN A 81 1.00 -3.39 -0.69
C GLN A 81 1.23 -4.62 0.15
N CYS A 82 2.41 -5.22 -0.05
CA CYS A 82 2.94 -6.19 0.87
C CYS A 82 4.45 -5.96 1.00
N ILE A 83 4.92 -5.84 2.23
CA ILE A 83 6.30 -5.51 2.57
C ILE A 83 6.79 -6.56 3.55
N TYR A 84 7.84 -7.27 3.19
CA TYR A 84 8.60 -8.13 4.08
C TYR A 84 9.94 -7.48 4.41
N ARG A 85 10.17 -7.24 5.69
CA ARG A 85 11.44 -6.73 6.20
C ARG A 85 12.12 -7.81 7.02
N LEU A 86 13.25 -8.28 6.52
CA LEU A 86 14.15 -9.13 7.28
C LEU A 86 14.77 -8.32 8.42
N VAL A 87 14.60 -8.79 9.65
CA VAL A 87 15.19 -8.18 10.85
C VAL A 87 16.54 -8.83 11.15
N SER A 88 16.59 -10.16 11.15
CA SER A 88 17.84 -10.91 11.30
C SER A 88 17.75 -12.27 10.64
N HIS A 89 18.80 -12.65 9.93
CA HIS A 89 18.96 -13.98 9.38
C HIS A 89 19.70 -14.87 10.40
N GLY A 90 18.94 -15.70 11.13
CA GLY A 90 19.50 -16.70 12.05
C GLY A 90 19.93 -17.98 11.31
N THR A 91 20.05 -19.11 12.02
CA THR A 91 19.96 -20.43 11.37
C THR A 91 18.60 -20.55 10.65
N SER A 92 18.44 -21.46 9.67
CA SER A 92 17.21 -21.55 8.85
C SER A 92 15.91 -21.57 9.67
N SER A 93 15.94 -22.16 10.87
CA SER A 93 14.83 -22.21 11.83
C SER A 93 14.55 -20.92 12.63
N CYS A 94 15.36 -19.88 12.46
CA CYS A 94 15.49 -18.76 13.38
C CYS A 94 15.51 -17.37 12.70
N THR A 95 15.04 -17.31 11.46
CA THR A 95 14.88 -16.04 10.72
C THR A 95 13.79 -15.19 11.36
N LYS A 96 14.12 -13.91 11.62
CA LYS A 96 13.19 -12.93 12.18
C LYS A 96 12.80 -11.92 11.13
N GLY A 97 11.53 -11.57 11.07
CA GLY A 97 11.02 -10.64 10.07
C GLY A 97 9.75 -9.94 10.50
N VAL A 98 9.43 -8.86 9.80
CA VAL A 98 8.16 -8.17 9.92
C VAL A 98 7.51 -8.14 8.54
N THR A 99 6.28 -8.63 8.44
CA THR A 99 5.49 -8.58 7.20
C THR A 99 4.31 -7.64 7.41
N ILE A 100 4.10 -6.70 6.50
CA ILE A 100 2.95 -5.80 6.52
C ILE A 100 2.21 -5.97 5.21
N TYR A 101 0.89 -6.15 5.30
CA TYR A 101 -0.02 -6.16 4.17
C TYR A 101 -1.13 -5.15 4.42
N GLN A 102 -1.42 -4.32 3.41
CA GLN A 102 -2.55 -3.39 3.40
C GLN A 102 -3.05 -3.24 1.98
N HIS A 103 -4.37 -3.04 1.82
CA HIS A 103 -4.95 -2.59 0.56
C HIS A 103 -6.09 -1.63 0.84
N GLY A 104 -6.47 -0.86 -0.17
CA GLY A 104 -7.43 0.21 -0.05
C GLY A 104 -7.47 1.06 -1.30
N THR A 105 -7.66 2.37 -1.11
CA THR A 105 -7.66 3.36 -2.20
C THR A 105 -6.43 4.24 -2.14
N TYR A 106 -5.99 4.76 -3.29
CA TYR A 106 -4.98 5.80 -3.36
C TYR A 106 -5.51 7.06 -4.05
N GLN A 107 -4.96 8.21 -3.65
CA GLN A 107 -5.32 9.50 -4.25
C GLN A 107 -4.08 10.37 -4.45
N HIS A 108 -3.94 10.90 -5.67
CA HIS A 108 -2.97 11.94 -5.98
C HIS A 108 -3.40 13.28 -5.36
N GLN A 109 -2.46 13.94 -4.71
CA GLN A 109 -2.66 15.25 -4.11
C GLN A 109 -2.20 16.37 -5.04
N PRO A 110 -2.71 17.61 -4.87
CA PRO A 110 -2.29 18.75 -5.70
C PRO A 110 -0.79 19.08 -5.63
N ASP A 111 -0.12 18.68 -4.55
CA ASP A 111 1.32 18.85 -4.33
C ASP A 111 2.19 17.76 -4.99
N GLY A 112 1.57 16.79 -5.69
CA GLY A 112 2.23 15.66 -6.33
C GLY A 112 2.43 14.44 -5.43
N SER A 113 2.11 14.54 -4.14
CA SER A 113 2.15 13.39 -3.22
C SER A 113 0.99 12.41 -3.46
N ILE A 114 1.08 11.23 -2.85
CA ILE A 114 0.01 10.23 -2.86
C ILE A 114 -0.38 9.90 -1.42
N ILE A 115 -1.68 9.80 -1.17
CA ILE A 115 -2.22 9.25 0.07
C ILE A 115 -2.73 7.84 -0.20
N LEU A 116 -2.32 6.87 0.62
CA LEU A 116 -2.78 5.49 0.59
C LEU A 116 -3.71 5.26 1.80
N SER A 117 -5.00 5.04 1.54
CA SER A 117 -6.08 4.97 2.54
C SER A 117 -6.63 3.54 2.65
N PRO A 118 -6.20 2.75 3.64
CA PRO A 118 -6.53 1.32 3.74
C PRO A 118 -8.01 1.06 3.99
N PHE A 119 -8.47 -0.12 3.56
CA PHE A 119 -9.71 -0.71 4.07
C PHE A 119 -9.46 -1.28 5.45
N TRP A 120 -10.18 -0.75 6.43
CA TRP A 120 -9.87 -0.92 7.85
C TRP A 120 -9.81 -2.37 8.33
N GLN A 121 -10.53 -3.28 7.67
CA GLN A 121 -10.67 -4.69 8.04
C GLN A 121 -9.58 -5.59 7.49
N ASP A 122 -8.80 -5.13 6.51
CA ASP A 122 -8.02 -6.03 5.68
C ASP A 122 -6.51 -5.98 5.97
N GLY A 123 -6.02 -4.88 6.56
CA GLY A 123 -4.60 -4.77 6.86
C GLY A 123 -4.13 -5.76 7.94
N ARG A 124 -2.99 -6.43 7.70
CA ARG A 124 -2.36 -7.34 8.67
C ARG A 124 -0.89 -6.99 8.84
N ILE A 125 -0.38 -7.15 10.06
CA ILE A 125 1.04 -7.11 10.37
C ILE A 125 1.44 -8.39 11.08
N GLN A 126 2.50 -9.04 10.62
CA GLN A 126 3.12 -10.20 11.23
C GLN A 126 4.48 -9.83 11.81
N ILE A 127 4.72 -10.27 13.03
CA ILE A 127 6.05 -10.32 13.65
C ILE A 127 6.44 -11.80 13.71
N LEU A 128 7.45 -12.18 12.95
CA LEU A 128 8.03 -13.52 12.93
C LEU A 128 9.26 -13.53 13.85
N ASP A 129 9.18 -14.27 14.96
CA ASP A 129 10.32 -14.55 15.85
C ASP A 129 10.23 -16.00 16.39
N PRO A 130 10.59 -16.98 15.55
CA PRO A 130 10.55 -18.41 15.91
C PRO A 130 11.56 -18.80 16.99
N CYS A 131 12.54 -17.95 17.31
CA CYS A 131 13.57 -18.28 18.31
C CYS A 131 13.14 -17.97 19.75
N THR A 132 12.22 -17.03 19.94
CA THR A 132 11.90 -16.51 21.28
C THR A 132 10.44 -16.70 21.69
N SER A 133 9.54 -16.96 20.74
CA SER A 133 8.12 -17.13 21.00
C SER A 133 7.69 -18.59 20.83
N SER A 134 6.86 -19.10 21.75
CA SER A 134 6.32 -20.47 21.68
C SER A 134 5.49 -20.74 20.42
N ASP A 135 4.86 -19.69 19.89
CA ASP A 135 4.01 -19.74 18.70
C ASP A 135 4.75 -19.27 17.43
N GLY A 136 5.98 -18.74 17.57
CA GLY A 136 6.89 -18.31 16.50
C GLY A 136 6.45 -17.11 15.65
N SER A 137 5.15 -16.78 15.63
CA SER A 137 4.54 -15.78 14.77
C SER A 137 3.37 -15.11 15.49
N GLN A 138 3.35 -13.78 15.47
CA GLN A 138 2.25 -12.97 16.00
C GLN A 138 1.66 -12.13 14.88
N ILE A 139 0.34 -12.20 14.68
CA ILE A 139 -0.36 -11.46 13.61
C ILE A 139 -1.44 -10.57 14.23
N SER A 140 -1.42 -9.30 13.86
CA SER A 140 -2.35 -8.27 14.34
C SER A 140 -2.96 -7.50 13.16
N VAL A 141 -4.08 -6.82 13.41
CA VAL A 141 -4.69 -5.90 12.43
C VAL A 141 -3.87 -4.61 12.35
N VAL A 142 -3.74 -4.05 11.16
CA VAL A 142 -3.15 -2.72 10.93
C VAL A 142 -4.07 -1.91 10.02
N ASN A 143 -4.21 -0.62 10.31
CA ASN A 143 -5.04 0.32 9.54
C ASN A 143 -4.30 1.66 9.43
N GLN A 144 -3.12 1.62 8.80
CA GLN A 144 -2.23 2.77 8.72
C GLN A 144 -2.41 3.50 7.38
N THR A 145 -2.84 4.75 7.41
CA THR A 145 -2.78 5.62 6.23
C THR A 145 -1.32 5.97 5.94
N GLU A 146 -0.90 5.82 4.69
CA GLU A 146 0.46 6.18 4.27
C GLU A 146 0.48 7.47 3.44
N HIS A 147 1.49 8.30 3.70
CA HIS A 147 1.79 9.47 2.89
C HIS A 147 3.06 9.21 2.08
N ILE A 148 2.90 9.05 0.77
CA ILE A 148 4.00 9.00 -0.18
C ILE A 148 4.30 10.44 -0.60
N ARG A 149 5.26 11.06 0.10
CA ARG A 149 5.67 12.45 -0.11
C ARG A 149 6.12 12.74 -1.53
N SER A 150 6.78 11.78 -2.18
CA SER A 150 7.13 11.89 -3.60
C SER A 150 7.26 10.52 -4.24
N TRP A 151 7.05 10.48 -5.56
CA TRP A 151 7.18 9.28 -6.37
C TRP A 151 7.69 9.63 -7.76
N ARG A 152 8.32 8.68 -8.43
CA ARG A 152 8.87 8.86 -9.77
C ARG A 152 8.91 7.55 -10.53
N ILE A 153 8.50 7.59 -11.80
CA ILE A 153 8.75 6.50 -12.75
C ILE A 153 9.92 6.91 -13.66
N PHE A 154 10.95 6.07 -13.74
CA PHE A 154 12.10 6.24 -14.63
C PHE A 154 11.96 5.39 -15.89
N ASP A 155 12.79 5.68 -16.89
CA ASP A 155 12.92 4.85 -18.10
C ASP A 155 13.34 3.42 -17.72
N GLY A 156 12.66 2.41 -18.29
CA GLY A 156 12.88 0.99 -17.94
C GLY A 156 11.89 0.44 -16.91
N PRO A 157 10.59 0.77 -17.06
CA PRO A 157 9.65 1.13 -15.99
C PRO A 157 10.11 0.81 -14.56
N VAL A 158 10.79 1.78 -13.95
CA VAL A 158 11.25 1.70 -12.55
C VAL A 158 10.49 2.72 -11.71
N LEU A 159 9.82 2.29 -10.65
CA LEU A 159 9.14 3.14 -9.68
C LEU A 159 10.00 3.34 -8.44
N ARG A 160 10.12 4.60 -8.02
CA ARG A 160 10.65 4.96 -6.70
C ARG A 160 9.57 5.67 -5.91
N LEU A 161 9.33 5.19 -4.70
CA LEU A 161 8.45 5.82 -3.72
C LEU A 161 9.28 6.40 -2.58
N VAL A 162 8.84 7.54 -2.03
CA VAL A 162 9.42 8.15 -0.84
C VAL A 162 8.30 8.42 0.15
N GLY A 163 8.18 7.57 1.16
CA GLY A 163 7.15 7.65 2.19
C GLY A 163 7.70 7.62 3.62
N GLU A 164 6.81 7.40 4.58
CA GLU A 164 7.11 7.44 6.01
C GLU A 164 7.14 6.07 6.67
N TYR A 165 6.23 5.18 6.27
CA TYR A 165 5.95 3.95 6.99
C TYR A 165 6.37 2.75 6.16
N TYR A 166 7.53 2.18 6.47
CA TYR A 166 8.08 0.96 5.85
C TYR A 166 8.24 0.99 4.32
N THR A 167 7.91 2.11 3.66
CA THR A 167 8.07 2.32 2.22
C THR A 167 9.48 1.92 1.81
N PRO A 168 9.63 1.06 0.78
CA PRO A 168 10.93 0.59 0.35
C PRO A 168 11.80 1.77 -0.09
N THR A 169 13.05 1.79 0.37
CA THR A 169 14.05 2.78 -0.06
C THR A 169 14.65 2.45 -1.42
N GLU A 170 14.44 1.21 -1.86
CA GLU A 170 14.94 0.64 -3.10
C GLU A 170 14.02 1.02 -4.27
N ASN A 171 14.60 1.00 -5.47
CA ASN A 171 13.82 1.11 -6.69
C ASN A 171 13.04 -0.18 -6.93
N MET A 172 11.80 -0.06 -7.40
CA MET A 172 10.95 -1.18 -7.78
C MET A 172 10.83 -1.25 -9.30
N THR A 173 10.87 -2.43 -9.87
CA THR A 173 10.63 -2.64 -11.30
C THR A 173 9.18 -3.02 -11.52
N ARG A 174 8.57 -2.58 -12.63
CA ARG A 174 7.25 -3.08 -13.02
C ARG A 174 7.37 -4.53 -13.48
N VAL A 175 6.81 -5.45 -12.71
CA VAL A 175 6.83 -6.90 -12.98
C VAL A 175 5.64 -7.36 -13.80
N ASP A 176 4.51 -6.63 -13.70
CA ASP A 176 3.31 -6.88 -14.52
C ASP A 176 2.60 -5.54 -14.78
N GLU A 177 1.99 -5.41 -15.96
CA GLU A 177 1.13 -4.27 -16.26
C GLU A 177 -0.29 -4.49 -15.73
N GLN A 178 -0.75 -5.73 -15.63
CA GLN A 178 -2.05 -6.03 -15.05
C GLN A 178 -1.95 -6.03 -13.53
N PRO A 179 -2.67 -5.13 -12.83
CA PRO A 179 -2.71 -5.16 -11.38
C PRO A 179 -3.43 -6.42 -10.89
N GLU A 180 -2.96 -6.94 -9.77
CA GLU A 180 -3.60 -8.01 -9.01
C GLU A 180 -3.84 -7.45 -7.61
N LEU A 181 -5.11 -7.37 -7.23
CA LEU A 181 -5.53 -6.96 -5.90
C LEU A 181 -6.38 -8.09 -5.30
N LEU A 182 -6.38 -8.19 -3.98
CA LEU A 182 -7.36 -8.99 -3.24
C LEU A 182 -8.77 -8.51 -3.61
N THR A 183 -9.50 -9.38 -4.31
CA THR A 183 -10.85 -9.11 -4.78
C THR A 183 -11.84 -9.38 -3.64
N GLY A 184 -12.34 -8.31 -3.04
CA GLY A 184 -13.35 -8.34 -1.97
C GLY A 184 -12.80 -7.85 -0.63
N VAL A 185 -13.48 -6.88 -0.02
CA VAL A 185 -13.31 -6.52 1.39
C VAL A 185 -13.66 -7.76 2.22
N VAL A 186 -12.88 -8.09 3.25
CA VAL A 186 -13.27 -9.08 4.25
C VAL A 186 -14.42 -8.51 5.10
N SER A 187 -15.60 -8.43 4.50
CA SER A 187 -16.82 -7.86 5.10
C SER A 187 -17.55 -8.84 6.03
N ASN A 188 -16.98 -10.02 6.27
CA ASN A 188 -17.60 -11.07 7.09
C ASN A 188 -16.67 -11.56 8.20
N ILE A 189 -16.36 -10.70 9.16
CA ILE A 189 -16.01 -11.16 10.51
C ILE A 189 -17.09 -10.62 11.45
N SER A 190 -18.12 -11.44 11.67
CA SER A 190 -19.13 -11.28 12.71
C SER A 190 -18.56 -11.60 14.08
#